data_AF-A0A921KLE2-F1
#
_entry.id   AF-A0A921KLE2-F1
#
_cell.length_a   1.000
_cell.length_b   1.000
_cell.length_c   1.000
_cell.angle_alpha   90.00
_cell.angle_beta   90.00
_cell.angle_gamma   90.00
#
_symmetry.space_group_name_H-M   'P 1'
#
loop_
_entity.id
_entity.type
_entity.pdbx_description
1 polymer ?
#
loop_
_entity_poly.entity_id
_entity_poly.type
_entity_poly.pdbx_seq_one_letter_code
_entity_poly.pdbx_strand_id
1 'polypeptide(L)'
;MLSIQFGHMPDAIFDTATFFRNVYLDAWLDDPLAKRMIKSVDKSEVLGERLIRSRALGLIPPTDLSGGVKTLLLIYNMPERVFNASACGDNCAHWILEIARRQDVTINLRHIMNFGRGRFSIKVLNTGEVVRSMAELVPAAIEHLRDGMEMDEELERTDLREDPILRVPPGAMPAIQQDDIAFGGDRL
;
A
#
# COMPACT_ATOMS: atom_id res chain seq x y z
N MET A 1 -2.15 19.09 -8.09
CA MET A 1 -2.63 19.44 -6.73
C MET A 1 -2.95 18.18 -5.97
N LEU A 2 -2.61 18.11 -4.68
CA LEU A 2 -2.95 16.96 -3.82
C LEU A 2 -4.33 17.16 -3.21
N SER A 3 -5.21 16.16 -3.37
CA SER A 3 -6.46 16.06 -2.62
C SER A 3 -6.43 14.84 -1.70
N ILE A 4 -6.95 14.96 -0.49
CA ILE A 4 -6.98 13.89 0.50
C ILE A 4 -8.41 13.70 1.00
N GLN A 5 -8.92 12.47 0.90
CA GLN A 5 -10.09 12.02 1.64
C GLN A 5 -9.61 11.31 2.91
N PHE A 6 -9.94 11.84 4.08
CA PHE A 6 -9.73 11.16 5.35
C PHE A 6 -10.91 10.25 5.68
N GLY A 7 -10.63 9.14 6.35
CA GLY A 7 -11.67 8.24 6.84
C GLY A 7 -12.15 7.26 5.77
N HIS A 8 -13.43 6.83 5.88
CA HIS A 8 -13.96 5.74 5.08
C HIS A 8 -14.21 6.22 3.65
N MET A 9 -13.79 5.42 2.67
CA MET A 9 -13.97 5.70 1.25
C MET A 9 -14.09 4.36 0.50
N PRO A 10 -15.31 3.88 0.24
CA PRO A 10 -15.53 2.58 -0.42
C PRO A 10 -14.81 2.43 -1.76
N ASP A 11 -14.75 3.52 -2.53
CA ASP A 11 -14.14 3.53 -3.86
C ASP A 11 -12.60 3.55 -3.84
N ALA A 12 -11.98 3.70 -2.66
CA ALA A 12 -10.54 3.68 -2.54
C ALA A 12 -10.01 2.23 -2.64
N ILE A 13 -8.90 2.04 -3.34
CA ILE A 13 -8.23 0.75 -3.43
C ILE A 13 -7.34 0.58 -2.19
N PHE A 14 -7.74 -0.35 -1.31
CA PHE A 14 -7.06 -0.61 -0.04
C PHE A 14 -5.86 -1.56 -0.17
N ASP A 15 -6.03 -2.70 -0.85
CA ASP A 15 -4.94 -3.65 -1.07
C ASP A 15 -4.08 -3.24 -2.27
N THR A 16 -3.26 -2.21 -2.05
CA THR A 16 -2.36 -1.67 -3.07
C THR A 16 -1.28 -2.68 -3.49
N ALA A 17 -0.93 -3.64 -2.62
CA ALA A 17 0.08 -4.65 -2.92
C ALA A 17 -0.42 -5.67 -3.94
N THR A 18 -1.63 -6.21 -3.74
CA THR A 18 -2.27 -7.12 -4.70
C THR A 18 -2.61 -6.38 -5.98
N PHE A 19 -3.14 -5.16 -5.88
CA PHE A 19 -3.46 -4.36 -7.06
C PHE A 19 -2.21 -4.12 -7.91
N PHE A 20 -1.11 -3.63 -7.32
CA PHE A 20 0.16 -3.39 -8.01
C PHE A 20 0.65 -4.64 -8.75
N ARG A 21 0.65 -5.80 -8.09
CA ARG A 21 1.11 -7.08 -8.67
C ARG A 21 0.40 -7.41 -9.99
N ASN A 22 -0.87 -7.02 -10.11
CA ASN A 22 -1.71 -7.35 -11.26
C ASN A 22 -1.69 -6.29 -12.37
N VAL A 23 -1.27 -5.05 -12.09
CA VAL A 23 -1.43 -3.93 -13.04
C VAL A 23 -0.13 -3.21 -13.40
N TYR A 24 0.95 -3.39 -12.65
CA TYR A 24 2.17 -2.64 -12.94
C TYR A 24 2.73 -2.99 -14.32
N LEU A 25 3.32 -1.99 -14.97
CA LEU A 25 4.00 -2.17 -16.25
C LEU A 25 5.50 -2.04 -16.03
N ASP A 26 6.26 -2.90 -16.71
CA ASP A 26 7.73 -2.88 -16.73
C ASP A 26 8.29 -1.48 -17.02
N ALA A 27 7.68 -0.77 -17.97
CA ALA A 27 8.05 0.61 -18.35
C ALA A 27 7.95 1.63 -17.20
N TRP A 28 7.14 1.38 -16.16
CA TRP A 28 7.06 2.26 -14.99
C TRP A 28 8.37 2.30 -14.21
N LEU A 29 9.15 1.22 -14.24
CA LEU A 29 10.41 1.15 -13.50
C LEU A 29 11.55 1.85 -14.23
N ASP A 30 11.37 2.16 -15.51
CA ASP A 30 12.36 2.92 -16.26
C ASP A 30 12.27 4.44 -16.06
N ASP A 31 11.15 4.92 -15.56
CA ASP A 31 10.91 6.32 -15.27
C ASP A 31 11.91 6.88 -14.22
N PRO A 32 12.53 8.05 -14.47
CA PRO A 32 13.49 8.64 -13.54
C PRO A 32 12.92 8.99 -12.17
N LEU A 33 11.64 9.40 -12.07
CA LEU A 33 10.99 9.66 -10.78
C LEU A 33 10.74 8.34 -10.03
N ALA A 34 10.27 7.29 -10.71
CA ALA A 34 10.11 5.95 -10.13
C ALA A 34 11.43 5.43 -9.54
N LYS A 35 12.53 5.49 -10.30
CA LYS A 35 13.87 5.11 -9.84
C LYS A 35 14.29 5.90 -8.58
N ARG A 36 13.98 7.20 -8.52
CA ARG A 36 14.26 8.03 -7.33
C ARG A 36 13.40 7.63 -6.13
N MET A 37 12.11 7.34 -6.33
CA MET A 37 11.21 6.88 -5.25
C MET A 37 11.69 5.56 -4.67
N ILE A 38 11.98 4.56 -5.52
CA ILE A 38 12.51 3.24 -5.12
C ILE A 38 13.81 3.40 -4.33
N LYS A 39 14.75 4.20 -4.83
CA LYS A 39 16.02 4.47 -4.15
C LYS A 39 15.84 5.18 -2.82
N SER A 40 14.90 6.12 -2.73
CA SER A 40 14.69 6.91 -1.52
C SER A 40 13.99 6.12 -0.41
N VAL A 41 12.92 5.41 -0.75
CA VAL A 41 12.05 4.73 0.22
C VAL A 41 12.63 3.36 0.59
N ASP A 42 12.97 2.54 -0.40
CA ASP A 42 13.41 1.15 -0.19
C ASP A 42 14.93 1.00 -0.15
N LYS A 43 15.69 2.09 -0.38
CA LYS A 43 17.16 2.05 -0.50
C LYS A 43 17.62 1.02 -1.54
N SER A 44 16.82 0.87 -2.61
CA SER A 44 17.01 -0.14 -3.65
C SER A 44 17.34 0.50 -5.01
N GLU A 45 18.02 -0.23 -5.87
CA GLU A 45 18.44 0.24 -7.21
C GLU A 45 17.75 -0.59 -8.29
N VAL A 46 17.16 0.09 -9.29
CA VAL A 46 16.60 -0.57 -10.48
C VAL A 46 17.75 -0.92 -11.42
N LEU A 47 18.03 -2.22 -11.61
CA LEU A 47 19.05 -2.69 -12.55
C LEU A 47 18.48 -2.95 -13.94
N GLY A 48 17.18 -3.21 -14.02
CA GLY A 48 16.39 -3.36 -15.24
C GLY A 48 14.91 -3.46 -14.90
N GLU A 49 14.07 -3.52 -15.93
CA GLU A 49 12.60 -3.49 -15.80
C GLU A 49 11.99 -4.54 -14.86
N ARG A 50 12.69 -5.65 -14.63
CA ARG A 50 12.23 -6.75 -13.74
C ARG A 50 13.24 -7.13 -12.66
N LEU A 51 14.26 -6.31 -12.44
CA LEU A 51 15.35 -6.65 -11.53
C LEU A 51 15.72 -5.46 -10.65
N ILE A 52 15.50 -5.61 -9.36
CA ILE A 52 15.81 -4.62 -8.33
C ILE A 52 16.91 -5.17 -7.42
N ARG A 53 17.93 -4.36 -7.14
CA ARG A 53 18.93 -4.64 -6.12
C ARG A 53 18.50 -3.97 -4.80
N SER A 54 18.01 -4.78 -3.87
CA SER A 54 17.76 -4.40 -2.49
C SER A 54 18.98 -4.62 -1.62
N ARG A 55 19.28 -3.66 -0.74
CA ARG A 55 20.35 -3.82 0.26
C ARG A 55 20.05 -4.93 1.27
N ALA A 56 18.77 -5.14 1.60
CA ALA A 56 18.35 -6.09 2.61
C ALA A 56 18.09 -7.49 2.04
N LEU A 57 17.52 -7.56 0.84
CA LEU A 57 17.00 -8.81 0.25
C LEU A 57 17.81 -9.30 -0.96
N GLY A 58 18.85 -8.58 -1.38
CA GLY A 58 19.62 -8.94 -2.57
C GLY A 58 18.87 -8.61 -3.87
N LEU A 59 18.87 -9.52 -4.84
CA LEU A 59 18.17 -9.34 -6.10
C LEU A 59 16.70 -9.78 -5.95
N ILE A 60 15.77 -8.85 -6.16
CA ILE A 60 14.33 -9.09 -6.01
C ILE A 60 13.56 -8.64 -7.25
N PRO A 61 12.39 -9.24 -7.53
CA PRO A 61 11.48 -8.73 -8.55
C PRO A 61 10.78 -7.43 -8.07
N PRO A 62 10.18 -6.64 -8.98
CA PRO A 62 9.42 -5.43 -8.64
C PRO A 62 8.25 -5.71 -7.69
N THR A 63 7.66 -6.91 -7.76
CA THR A 63 6.56 -7.34 -6.89
C THR A 63 6.96 -7.45 -5.42
N ASP A 64 8.25 -7.40 -5.11
CA ASP A 64 8.78 -7.52 -3.74
C ASP A 64 9.23 -6.16 -3.18
N LEU A 65 9.02 -5.06 -3.93
CA LEU A 65 9.14 -3.70 -3.40
C LEU A 65 8.21 -3.48 -2.20
N SER A 66 8.52 -2.50 -1.35
CA SER A 66 7.68 -2.19 -0.19
C SER A 66 6.28 -1.70 -0.59
N GLY A 67 5.31 -1.87 0.32
CA GLY A 67 3.96 -1.35 0.13
C GLY A 67 3.93 0.17 -0.12
N GLY A 68 4.85 0.91 0.51
CA GLY A 68 4.98 2.36 0.30
C GLY A 68 5.40 2.71 -1.12
N VAL A 69 6.42 2.04 -1.66
CA VAL A 69 6.86 2.24 -3.06
C VAL A 69 5.78 1.82 -4.05
N LYS A 70 5.16 0.65 -3.85
CA LYS A 70 4.07 0.18 -4.73
C LYS A 70 2.92 1.19 -4.78
N THR A 71 2.51 1.70 -3.63
CA THR A 71 1.46 2.72 -3.53
C THR A 71 1.86 4.02 -4.24
N LEU A 72 3.10 4.50 -4.07
CA LEU A 72 3.60 5.68 -4.78
C LEU A 72 3.59 5.50 -6.30
N LEU A 73 4.01 4.33 -6.80
CA LEU A 73 3.99 4.02 -8.23
C LEU A 73 2.56 3.98 -8.78
N LEU A 74 1.61 3.43 -8.02
CA LEU A 74 0.19 3.43 -8.38
C LEU A 74 -0.38 4.85 -8.45
N ILE A 75 -0.16 5.68 -7.42
CA ILE A 75 -0.63 7.09 -7.40
C ILE A 75 -0.04 7.87 -8.57
N TYR A 76 1.23 7.62 -8.94
CA TYR A 76 1.88 8.32 -10.03
C TYR A 76 1.40 7.86 -11.42
N ASN A 77 1.21 6.57 -11.64
CA ASN A 77 0.90 6.04 -12.98
C ASN A 77 -0.61 5.90 -13.25
N MET A 78 -1.45 5.98 -12.22
CA MET A 78 -2.91 5.88 -12.33
C MET A 78 -3.61 6.99 -11.53
N PRO A 79 -3.40 8.28 -11.89
CA PRO A 79 -3.88 9.43 -11.12
C PRO A 79 -5.42 9.54 -11.05
N GLU A 80 -6.14 8.87 -11.94
CA GLU A 80 -7.61 8.80 -11.96
C GLU A 80 -8.20 7.89 -10.88
N ARG A 81 -7.37 7.05 -10.26
CA ARG A 81 -7.75 6.11 -9.20
C ARG A 81 -7.43 6.70 -7.84
N VAL A 82 -8.22 6.35 -6.83
CA VAL A 82 -7.93 6.68 -5.44
C VAL A 82 -7.33 5.47 -4.74
N PHE A 83 -6.10 5.61 -4.25
CA PHE A 83 -5.42 4.57 -3.50
C PHE A 83 -5.38 4.93 -2.02
N ASN A 84 -5.48 3.92 -1.16
CA ASN A 84 -5.20 4.07 0.25
C ASN A 84 -3.69 4.26 0.44
N ALA A 85 -3.29 5.48 0.79
CA ALA A 85 -1.91 5.84 1.09
C ALA A 85 -1.53 5.57 2.56
N SER A 86 -2.37 4.89 3.34
CA SER A 86 -2.04 4.56 4.73
C SER A 86 -0.94 3.51 4.85
N ALA A 87 -0.70 2.73 3.79
CA ALA A 87 0.46 1.84 3.69
C ALA A 87 1.78 2.60 3.46
N CYS A 88 1.70 3.89 3.13
CA CYS A 88 2.86 4.77 3.06
C CYS A 88 3.18 5.30 4.46
N GLY A 89 4.45 5.15 4.89
CA GLY A 89 4.97 5.85 6.07
C GLY A 89 5.38 7.29 5.75
N ASP A 90 5.85 8.02 6.76
CA ASP A 90 6.28 9.43 6.65
C ASP A 90 7.35 9.66 5.56
N ASN A 91 8.19 8.66 5.27
CA ASN A 91 9.20 8.73 4.21
C ASN A 91 8.62 8.82 2.78
N CYS A 92 7.33 8.57 2.60
CA CYS A 92 6.62 8.70 1.33
C CYS A 92 5.96 10.07 1.16
N ALA A 93 5.73 10.83 2.24
CA ALA A 93 4.93 12.06 2.21
C ALA A 93 5.50 13.10 1.23
N HIS A 94 6.82 13.25 1.20
CA HIS A 94 7.51 14.11 0.23
C HIS A 94 7.25 13.69 -1.22
N TRP A 95 7.23 12.38 -1.50
CA TRP A 95 7.00 11.85 -2.85
C TRP A 95 5.56 12.04 -3.31
N ILE A 96 4.59 11.89 -2.41
CA ILE A 96 3.18 12.22 -2.71
C ILE A 96 3.06 13.70 -3.09
N LEU A 97 3.71 14.60 -2.35
CA LEU A 97 3.74 16.03 -2.70
C LEU A 97 4.44 16.29 -4.04
N GLU A 98 5.55 15.60 -4.34
CA GLU A 98 6.26 15.71 -5.62
C GLU A 98 5.41 15.22 -6.80
N ILE A 99 4.68 14.11 -6.64
CA ILE A 99 3.70 13.65 -7.64
C ILE A 99 2.62 14.71 -7.84
N ALA A 100 2.06 15.23 -6.74
CA ALA A 100 1.00 16.22 -6.78
C ALA A 100 1.42 17.60 -7.35
N ARG A 101 2.72 17.88 -7.42
CA ARG A 101 3.27 19.04 -8.15
C ARG A 101 3.25 18.85 -9.66
N ARG A 102 3.25 17.61 -10.13
CA ARG A 102 3.29 17.25 -11.56
C ARG A 102 1.89 17.03 -12.12
N GLN A 103 0.99 16.47 -11.31
CA GLN A 103 -0.37 16.17 -11.73
C GLN A 103 -1.35 16.28 -10.56
N ASP A 104 -2.64 16.35 -10.87
CA ASP A 104 -3.68 16.24 -9.86
C ASP A 104 -3.84 14.79 -9.44
N VAL A 105 -3.80 14.55 -8.13
CA VAL A 105 -3.98 13.22 -7.55
C VAL A 105 -4.87 13.31 -6.32
N THR A 106 -5.64 12.25 -6.11
CA THR A 106 -6.46 12.06 -4.92
C THR A 106 -6.01 10.80 -4.20
N ILE A 107 -5.80 10.90 -2.89
CA ILE A 107 -5.45 9.75 -2.03
C ILE A 107 -6.46 9.61 -0.90
N ASN A 108 -6.61 8.39 -0.39
CA ASN A 108 -7.30 8.13 0.87
C ASN A 108 -6.29 7.95 2.00
N LEU A 109 -6.58 8.51 3.17
CA LEU A 109 -5.80 8.33 4.39
C LEU A 109 -6.68 7.93 5.58
N ARG A 110 -6.25 6.89 6.29
CA ARG A 110 -6.87 6.39 7.54
C ARG A 110 -6.13 6.85 8.79
N HIS A 111 -5.09 7.67 8.62
CA HIS A 111 -4.36 8.34 9.68
C HIS A 111 -3.85 9.69 9.18
N ILE A 112 -3.41 10.57 10.10
CA ILE A 112 -2.80 11.84 9.72
C ILE A 112 -1.34 11.59 9.33
N MET A 113 -1.03 11.67 8.04
CA MET A 113 0.34 11.59 7.53
C MET A 113 1.11 12.89 7.81
N ASN A 114 2.37 12.78 8.22
CA ASN A 114 3.23 13.94 8.45
C ASN A 114 3.87 14.44 7.14
N PHE A 115 3.35 15.53 6.59
CA PHE A 115 3.89 16.19 5.40
C PHE A 115 5.08 17.12 5.67
N GLY A 116 5.59 17.12 6.92
CA GLY A 116 6.72 17.92 7.35
C GLY A 116 6.38 19.39 7.62
N ARG A 117 7.43 20.19 7.87
CA ARG A 117 7.32 21.62 8.22
C ARG A 117 7.33 22.56 7.02
N GLY A 118 7.52 22.02 5.82
CA GLY A 118 7.53 22.82 4.59
C GLY A 118 6.14 23.35 4.24
N ARG A 119 6.09 24.36 3.36
CA ARG A 119 4.82 24.83 2.82
C ARG A 119 4.30 23.81 1.81
N PHE A 120 3.06 23.37 2.00
CA PHE A 120 2.32 22.56 1.04
C PHE A 120 0.96 23.21 0.75
N SER A 121 0.20 22.63 -0.16
CA SER A 121 -1.19 23.01 -0.41
C SER A 121 -1.95 21.72 -0.67
N ILE A 122 -2.86 21.36 0.23
CA ILE A 122 -3.62 20.12 0.19
C ILE A 122 -5.09 20.47 0.27
N LYS A 123 -5.89 19.92 -0.65
CA LYS A 123 -7.35 19.99 -0.56
C LYS A 123 -7.84 18.85 0.32
N VAL A 124 -8.47 19.17 1.44
CA VAL A 124 -9.15 18.19 2.30
C VAL A 124 -10.55 17.99 1.72
N LEU A 125 -10.82 16.80 1.19
CA LEU A 125 -12.07 16.54 0.47
C LEU A 125 -13.28 16.49 1.41
N ASN A 126 -13.08 16.04 2.64
CA ASN A 126 -14.13 15.98 3.66
C ASN A 126 -14.77 17.35 3.93
N THR A 127 -13.98 18.41 3.97
CA THR A 127 -14.42 19.78 4.31
C THR A 127 -14.44 20.72 3.10
N GLY A 128 -13.75 20.37 2.01
CA GLY A 128 -13.52 21.25 0.86
C GLY A 128 -12.41 22.28 1.06
N GLU A 129 -11.80 22.33 2.25
CA GLU A 129 -10.78 23.32 2.61
C GLU A 129 -9.43 23.05 1.93
N VAL A 130 -8.67 24.13 1.71
CA VAL A 130 -7.27 24.05 1.24
C VAL A 130 -6.33 24.47 2.35
N VAL A 131 -5.65 23.49 2.95
CA VAL A 131 -4.72 23.66 4.07
C VAL A 131 -3.28 23.77 3.57
N ARG A 132 -2.44 24.53 4.29
CA ARG A 132 -1.07 24.87 3.87
C ARG A 132 0.04 24.49 4.85
N SER A 133 -0.33 23.89 5.98
CA SER A 133 0.58 23.48 7.03
C SER A 133 0.01 22.32 7.83
N MET A 134 0.86 21.62 8.60
CA MET A 134 0.38 20.56 9.52
C MET A 134 -0.57 21.12 10.59
N ALA A 135 -0.36 22.36 11.03
CA ALA A 135 -1.22 23.03 12.02
C ALA A 135 -2.65 23.27 11.49
N GLU A 136 -2.80 23.43 10.17
CA GLU A 136 -4.11 23.52 9.51
C GLU A 136 -4.65 22.13 9.15
N LEU A 137 -3.79 21.20 8.71
CA LEU A 137 -4.21 19.86 8.28
C LEU A 137 -4.76 19.01 9.42
N VAL A 138 -4.10 19.03 10.58
CA VAL A 138 -4.51 18.21 11.74
C VAL A 138 -5.96 18.47 12.16
N PRO A 139 -6.39 19.71 12.46
CA PRO A 139 -7.77 19.98 12.84
C PRO A 139 -8.76 19.68 11.70
N ALA A 140 -8.40 19.90 10.44
CA ALA A 140 -9.26 19.59 9.29
C ALA A 140 -9.43 18.07 9.05
N ALA A 141 -8.54 17.24 9.58
CA ALA A 141 -8.56 15.78 9.37
C ALA A 141 -9.12 15.00 10.57
N ILE A 142 -8.89 15.49 11.80
CA ILE A 142 -9.03 14.67 13.02
C ILE A 142 -10.45 14.16 13.27
N GLU A 143 -11.48 14.93 12.91
CA GLU A 143 -12.87 14.53 13.10
C GLU A 143 -13.27 13.38 12.18
N HIS A 144 -12.67 13.29 10.99
CA HIS A 144 -13.00 12.28 9.96
C HIS A 144 -12.28 10.96 10.15
N LEU A 145 -11.39 10.85 11.14
CA LEU A 145 -10.65 9.63 11.45
C LEU A 145 -11.24 8.87 12.64
N ARG A 146 -12.22 9.46 13.34
CA ARG A 146 -12.85 8.86 14.53
C ARG A 146 -13.79 7.72 14.20
N ASP A 147 -14.43 7.76 13.03
CA ASP A 147 -15.35 6.73 12.55
C ASP A 147 -14.64 5.41 12.20
N GLY A 148 -13.29 5.36 12.25
CA GLY A 148 -12.52 4.12 12.16
C GLY A 148 -12.47 3.30 13.46
N MET A 149 -13.08 3.79 14.55
CA MET A 149 -13.24 3.05 15.81
C MET A 149 -14.65 2.47 15.99
N GLU A 150 -15.60 2.75 15.10
CA GLU A 150 -16.75 1.87 14.97
C GLU A 150 -16.21 0.59 14.34
N MET A 151 -15.94 -0.39 15.21
CA MET A 151 -15.61 -1.74 14.82
C MET A 151 -16.56 -2.17 13.71
N ASP A 152 -15.96 -2.60 12.61
CA ASP A 152 -16.29 -3.74 11.79
C ASP A 152 -17.11 -4.85 12.52
N GLU A 153 -18.32 -4.56 13.00
CA GLU A 153 -19.27 -5.56 13.54
C GLU A 153 -19.67 -6.55 12.44
N GLU A 154 -19.52 -6.17 11.16
CA GLU A 154 -19.73 -7.06 10.02
C GLU A 154 -18.57 -8.05 9.79
N LEU A 155 -17.34 -7.69 10.17
CA LEU A 155 -16.12 -8.48 9.91
C LEU A 155 -15.79 -9.44 11.08
N GLU A 156 -16.29 -9.16 12.30
CA GLU A 156 -16.37 -10.17 13.38
C GLU A 156 -17.50 -11.19 13.19
N ARG A 157 -18.55 -10.85 12.41
CA ARG A 157 -19.67 -11.78 12.13
C ARG A 157 -19.34 -12.85 11.10
N THR A 158 -18.34 -12.64 10.27
CA THR A 158 -17.80 -13.69 9.41
C THR A 158 -16.80 -14.53 10.20
N ASP A 159 -17.31 -15.43 11.04
CA ASP A 159 -16.54 -16.57 11.50
C ASP A 159 -16.15 -17.36 10.23
N LEU A 160 -14.84 -17.37 9.89
CA LEU A 160 -14.29 -18.13 8.74
C LEU A 160 -14.62 -19.63 8.77
N ARG A 161 -15.23 -20.11 9.87
CA ARG A 161 -15.77 -21.46 10.05
C ARG A 161 -17.11 -21.71 9.35
N GLU A 162 -17.85 -20.66 8.98
CA GLU A 162 -19.16 -20.76 8.35
C GLU A 162 -19.14 -20.47 6.83
N ASP A 163 -17.98 -20.18 6.24
CA ASP A 163 -17.85 -19.98 4.79
C ASP A 163 -18.11 -21.31 4.04
N PRO A 164 -19.17 -21.41 3.22
CA PRO A 164 -19.52 -22.63 2.50
C PRO A 164 -18.42 -23.13 1.54
N ILE A 165 -17.52 -22.24 1.12
CA ILE A 165 -16.41 -22.54 0.20
C ILE A 165 -15.24 -23.20 0.96
N LEU A 166 -15.09 -22.92 2.26
CA LEU A 166 -14.04 -23.48 3.14
C LEU A 166 -14.46 -24.75 3.88
N ARG A 167 -15.73 -25.20 3.75
CA ARG A 167 -16.15 -26.52 4.23
C ARG A 167 -15.47 -27.62 3.41
N VAL A 168 -14.37 -28.13 3.92
CA VAL A 168 -13.84 -29.43 3.51
C VAL A 168 -14.87 -30.49 3.94
N PRO A 169 -15.46 -31.27 3.02
CA PRO A 169 -16.41 -32.31 3.40
C PRO A 169 -15.70 -33.35 4.29
N PRO A 170 -16.37 -33.88 5.34
CA PRO A 170 -15.79 -34.92 6.18
C PRO A 170 -15.36 -36.11 5.29
N GLY A 171 -14.06 -36.39 5.24
CA GLY A 171 -13.49 -37.47 4.42
C GLY A 171 -12.65 -37.04 3.21
N ALA A 172 -12.45 -35.74 2.95
CA ALA A 172 -11.60 -35.27 1.83
C ALA A 172 -10.13 -34.98 2.20
N MET A 173 -9.58 -35.66 3.22
CA MET A 173 -8.13 -35.73 3.42
C MET A 173 -7.61 -36.98 2.71
N PRO A 174 -6.69 -36.90 1.73
CA PRO A 174 -6.02 -38.08 1.22
C PRO A 174 -5.26 -38.72 2.38
N ALA A 175 -5.46 -40.04 2.57
CA ALA A 175 -4.76 -40.79 3.59
C ALA A 175 -3.24 -40.72 3.33
N ILE A 176 -2.51 -40.04 4.20
CA ILE A 176 -1.06 -40.16 4.26
C ILE A 176 -0.78 -41.57 4.79
N GLN A 177 -0.31 -42.45 3.92
CA GLN A 177 0.20 -43.75 4.34
C GLN A 177 1.42 -43.55 5.23
N GLN A 178 1.47 -44.32 6.31
CA GLN A 178 2.39 -44.17 7.44
C GLN A 178 3.82 -44.64 7.14
N ASP A 179 4.23 -44.69 5.87
CA ASP A 179 5.49 -45.33 5.43
C ASP A 179 6.56 -44.36 4.89
N ASP A 180 6.31 -43.05 4.76
CA ASP A 180 7.31 -42.11 4.21
C ASP A 180 8.11 -41.32 5.26
N ILE A 181 8.07 -41.70 6.54
CA ILE A 181 8.95 -41.15 7.57
C ILE A 181 10.07 -42.15 7.89
N ALA A 182 10.95 -42.39 6.91
CA ALA A 182 12.26 -42.96 7.16
C ALA A 182 13.30 -41.83 7.19
N PHE A 183 13.53 -41.27 8.39
CA PHE A 183 14.80 -40.62 8.68
C PHE A 183 15.89 -41.69 8.69
N GLY A 184 16.52 -41.90 7.54
CA GLY A 184 17.77 -42.63 7.43
C GLY A 184 18.88 -41.83 8.09
N GLY A 185 19.37 -42.34 9.22
CA GLY A 185 20.55 -41.82 9.91
C GLY A 185 21.86 -42.11 9.18
N ASP A 186 22.82 -41.25 9.46
CA ASP A 186 24.27 -41.45 9.54
C ASP A 186 25.09 -42.01 8.34
N ARG A 187 26.06 -41.14 7.97
CA ARG A 187 27.45 -41.39 7.52
C ARG A 187 27.69 -41.88 6.09
N LEU A 188 28.33 -41.00 5.30
CA LEU A 188 29.78 -41.01 5.03
C LEU A 188 30.27 -39.56 4.85
#